data_AF-A0A537JN38-F1
#
_entry.id   AF-A0A537JN38-F1
#
_cell.length_a   1.000
_cell.length_b   1.000
_cell.length_c   1.000
_cell.angle_alpha   90.00
_cell.angle_beta   90.00
_cell.angle_gamma   90.00
#
_symmetry.space_group_name_H-M   'P 1'
#
loop_
_entity.id
_entity.type
_entity.pdbx_description
1 polymer ?
#
loop_
_entity_poly.entity_id
_entity_poly.type
_entity_poly.pdbx_seq_one_letter_code
_entity_poly.pdbx_strand_id
1 'polypeptide(L)'
;MHQQRGALALLHGVVYVPFGGYWGDCGNYHGWVVGIPVSAPSQQQAFVTPTHREGGIWAAGGVAVDAAGSLYAATGNSDSEAAVDLGNSVVRLTTVPRLAFSGRPSDFFTPSNFVALNQTDTDLGSTAPLVLPAQPDSSTPDLVFIAGKQGVGYLINRTNMGGLAGGGPAENEGVYSGCLFGDCLGGGPKVFSAAAYWDGGSSGRLILVAGGRGRQPAGCQGDGGVVALGLETAPGTRKSTFRVRWCSPSMRDPGAPSVSGVGPDGGLVWVVDAGTGVLYALNAATGAQVYVSFGQDILGSTHRFITPAVANGRVYVTTDTAVVSYGLR
;
A
#
# COMPACT_ATOMS: atom_id res chain seq x y z
N MET A 1 16.74 5.32 -17.45
CA MET A 1 17.57 5.03 -16.26
C MET A 1 16.65 4.50 -15.18
N HIS A 2 16.91 3.29 -14.68
CA HIS A 2 16.11 2.66 -13.62
C HIS A 2 16.67 3.01 -12.24
N GLN A 3 15.79 3.11 -11.24
CA GLN A 3 16.13 3.36 -9.84
C GLN A 3 15.62 2.22 -8.96
N GLN A 4 16.48 1.75 -8.05
CA GLN A 4 16.05 0.93 -6.93
C GLN A 4 15.59 1.86 -5.80
N ARG A 5 14.35 1.69 -5.36
CA ARG A 5 13.71 2.49 -4.29
C ARG A 5 12.92 1.64 -3.32
N GLY A 6 12.20 0.64 -3.83
CA GLY A 6 11.37 -0.23 -3.01
C GLY A 6 12.19 -1.18 -2.13
N ALA A 7 11.61 -1.54 -0.98
CA ALA A 7 12.15 -2.54 -0.08
C ALA A 7 12.38 -3.88 -0.78
N LEU A 8 13.37 -4.63 -0.28
CA LEU A 8 13.73 -5.95 -0.80
C LEU A 8 12.85 -7.03 -0.16
N ALA A 9 12.48 -8.05 -0.93
CA ALA A 9 11.85 -9.25 -0.39
C ALA A 9 12.80 -10.45 -0.50
N LEU A 10 13.02 -11.17 0.61
CA LEU A 10 13.74 -12.44 0.61
C LEU A 10 12.74 -13.58 0.72
N LEU A 11 12.66 -14.43 -0.31
CA LEU A 11 11.77 -15.58 -0.34
C LEU A 11 12.49 -16.77 -0.96
N HIS A 12 12.45 -17.91 -0.28
CA HIS A 12 13.03 -19.18 -0.75
C HIS A 12 14.49 -19.06 -1.24
N GLY A 13 15.31 -18.24 -0.57
CA GLY A 13 16.71 -18.04 -0.93
C GLY A 13 16.95 -17.14 -2.15
N VAL A 14 15.94 -16.40 -2.60
CA VAL A 14 16.02 -15.41 -3.68
C VAL A 14 15.67 -14.03 -3.14
N VAL A 15 16.52 -13.04 -3.41
CA VAL A 15 16.23 -11.63 -3.14
C VAL A 15 15.52 -11.03 -4.35
N TYR A 16 14.33 -10.47 -4.15
CA TYR A 16 13.58 -9.76 -5.17
C TYR A 16 13.72 -8.26 -5.00
N VAL A 17 14.15 -7.59 -6.07
CA VAL A 17 14.47 -6.17 -6.11
C VAL A 17 13.53 -5.48 -7.10
N PRO A 18 12.62 -4.60 -6.65
CA PRO A 18 11.79 -3.80 -7.53
C PRO A 18 12.55 -2.56 -8.05
N PHE A 19 12.30 -2.20 -9.31
CA PHE A 19 12.83 -0.98 -9.92
C PHE A 19 11.73 -0.14 -10.59
N GLY A 20 11.93 1.18 -10.56
CA GLY A 20 11.15 2.18 -11.28
C GLY A 20 12.02 3.20 -12.01
N GLY A 21 11.47 4.37 -12.32
CA GLY A 21 12.18 5.45 -13.01
C GLY A 21 13.02 6.32 -12.08
N TYR A 22 14.26 6.64 -12.47
CA TYR A 22 15.13 7.55 -11.71
C TYR A 22 14.77 9.03 -11.90
N TRP A 23 14.45 9.44 -13.12
CA TRP A 23 14.21 10.83 -13.50
C TRP A 23 12.72 11.11 -13.70
N GLY A 24 11.87 10.54 -12.84
CA GLY A 24 10.42 10.55 -13.02
C GLY A 24 10.02 10.11 -14.44
N ASP A 25 8.97 10.72 -14.96
CA ASP A 25 8.33 10.33 -16.24
C ASP A 25 9.05 10.83 -17.49
N CYS A 26 10.15 11.58 -17.36
CA CYS A 26 10.89 12.06 -18.54
C CYS A 26 11.91 11.04 -19.08
N GLY A 27 11.93 9.82 -18.53
CA GLY A 27 12.87 8.77 -18.92
C GLY A 27 12.20 7.59 -19.62
N ASN A 28 12.96 6.89 -20.47
CA ASN A 28 12.57 5.58 -20.98
C ASN A 28 12.92 4.50 -19.94
N TYR A 29 12.07 4.34 -18.92
CA TYR A 29 12.19 3.29 -17.91
C TYR A 29 11.03 2.31 -18.02
N HIS A 30 11.16 1.18 -17.32
CA HIS A 30 10.13 0.16 -17.17
C HIS A 30 10.10 -0.25 -15.70
N GLY A 31 8.98 -0.82 -15.26
CA GLY A 31 8.91 -1.52 -13.98
C GLY A 31 9.64 -2.85 -14.07
N TRP A 32 10.52 -3.13 -13.11
CA TRP A 32 11.19 -4.44 -13.03
C TRP A 32 11.00 -5.06 -11.66
N VAL A 33 10.94 -6.39 -11.63
CA VAL A 33 11.28 -7.20 -10.45
C VAL A 33 12.43 -8.10 -10.85
N VAL A 34 13.59 -7.92 -10.23
CA VAL A 34 14.77 -8.76 -10.45
C VAL A 34 14.90 -9.73 -9.27
N GLY A 35 14.85 -11.03 -9.55
CA GLY A 35 15.14 -12.09 -8.60
C GLY A 35 16.61 -12.49 -8.67
N ILE A 36 17.32 -12.44 -7.54
CA ILE A 36 18.73 -12.76 -7.40
C ILE A 36 18.88 -13.94 -6.42
N PRO A 37 19.19 -15.16 -6.90
CA PRO A 37 19.46 -16.28 -6.02
C PRO A 37 20.66 -16.00 -5.13
N VAL A 38 20.50 -16.12 -3.81
CA VAL A 38 21.58 -15.84 -2.84
C VAL A 38 22.77 -16.79 -3.03
N SER A 39 22.49 -18.05 -3.37
CA SER A 39 23.51 -19.08 -3.62
C SER A 39 24.21 -18.93 -4.98
N ALA A 40 23.59 -18.24 -5.94
CA ALA A 40 24.13 -18.05 -7.28
C ALA A 40 23.69 -16.69 -7.87
N PRO A 41 24.27 -15.56 -7.40
CA PRO A 41 23.83 -14.21 -7.82
C PRO A 41 24.00 -13.91 -9.32
N SER A 42 24.74 -14.75 -10.06
CA SER A 42 24.86 -14.67 -11.52
C SER A 42 23.64 -15.22 -12.27
N GLN A 43 22.76 -15.99 -11.61
CA GLN A 43 21.57 -16.59 -12.22
C GLN A 43 20.31 -15.75 -11.99
N GLN A 44 20.38 -14.49 -12.40
CA GLN A 44 19.30 -13.53 -12.18
C GLN A 44 18.09 -13.85 -13.06
N GLN A 45 16.92 -13.54 -12.55
CA GLN A 45 15.64 -13.68 -13.25
C GLN A 45 14.93 -12.34 -13.20
N ALA A 46 14.11 -12.04 -14.20
CA ALA A 46 13.45 -10.75 -14.26
C ALA A 46 12.02 -10.85 -14.80
N PHE A 47 11.15 -10.06 -14.19
CA PHE A 47 9.92 -9.59 -14.80
C PHE A 47 10.11 -8.13 -15.19
N VAL A 48 9.57 -7.74 -16.34
CA VAL A 48 9.50 -6.37 -16.82
C VAL A 48 8.08 -6.07 -17.27
N THR A 49 7.58 -4.87 -16.99
CA THR A 49 6.28 -4.44 -17.51
C THR A 49 6.32 -4.31 -19.03
N PRO A 50 5.28 -4.75 -19.77
CA PRO A 50 5.23 -4.66 -21.23
C PRO A 50 4.88 -3.25 -21.74
N THR A 51 5.13 -2.22 -20.93
CA THR A 51 4.88 -0.81 -21.26
C THR A 51 5.78 -0.34 -22.39
N HIS A 52 5.34 0.65 -23.17
CA HIS A 52 6.23 1.32 -24.13
C HIS A 52 7.31 2.14 -23.41
N ARG A 53 6.93 2.91 -22.38
CA ARG A 53 7.80 3.40 -21.30
C ARG A 53 7.01 3.54 -19.99
N GLU A 54 7.71 3.91 -18.93
CA GLU A 54 7.20 4.08 -17.58
C GLU A 54 6.68 2.74 -16.98
N GLY A 55 5.67 2.76 -16.12
CA GLY A 55 5.15 1.57 -15.44
C GLY A 55 6.02 1.10 -14.27
N GLY A 56 6.72 2.03 -13.63
CA GLY A 56 7.72 1.73 -12.61
C GLY A 56 7.15 1.06 -11.37
N ILE A 57 7.94 0.18 -10.73
CA ILE A 57 7.60 -0.40 -9.43
C ILE A 57 8.40 0.36 -8.37
N TRP A 58 7.84 1.45 -7.87
CA TRP A 58 8.59 2.49 -7.13
C TRP A 58 8.16 2.69 -5.68
N ALA A 59 7.06 2.08 -5.24
CA ALA A 59 6.59 2.18 -3.86
C ALA A 59 7.69 1.77 -2.86
N ALA A 60 7.86 2.55 -1.79
CA ALA A 60 8.88 2.31 -0.78
C ALA A 60 8.73 0.93 -0.11
N GLY A 61 7.49 0.44 0.06
CA GLY A 61 7.21 -0.90 0.61
C GLY A 61 7.62 -2.07 -0.30
N GLY A 62 8.01 -1.81 -1.55
CA GLY A 62 8.48 -2.84 -2.48
C GLY A 62 7.39 -3.81 -2.94
N VAL A 63 7.73 -5.09 -3.01
CA VAL A 63 6.80 -6.17 -3.38
C VAL A 63 6.26 -6.87 -2.13
N ALA A 64 5.00 -7.29 -2.17
CA ALA A 64 4.42 -8.11 -1.13
C ALA A 64 4.48 -9.60 -1.50
N VAL A 65 4.39 -10.47 -0.49
CA VAL A 65 4.50 -11.93 -0.65
C VAL A 65 3.36 -12.62 0.07
N ASP A 66 2.68 -13.56 -0.58
CA ASP A 66 1.69 -14.42 0.08
C ASP A 66 2.32 -15.69 0.67
N ALA A 67 1.54 -16.43 1.46
CA ALA A 67 1.98 -17.68 2.06
C ALA A 67 2.29 -18.79 1.04
N ALA A 68 1.80 -18.69 -0.20
CA ALA A 68 2.11 -19.61 -1.29
C ALA A 68 3.40 -19.23 -2.03
N GLY A 69 4.02 -18.09 -1.70
CA GLY A 69 5.22 -17.57 -2.34
C GLY A 69 4.95 -16.79 -3.63
N SER A 70 3.72 -16.37 -3.92
CA SER A 70 3.45 -15.43 -5.00
C SER A 70 3.90 -14.03 -4.60
N LEU A 71 4.52 -13.30 -5.52
CA LEU A 71 4.83 -11.88 -5.33
C LEU A 71 3.70 -11.01 -5.88
N TYR A 72 3.46 -9.87 -5.25
CA TYR A 72 2.54 -8.84 -5.70
C TYR A 72 3.30 -7.53 -5.84
N ALA A 73 3.34 -6.99 -7.05
CA ALA A 73 3.96 -5.71 -7.36
C ALA A 73 2.89 -4.72 -7.82
N ALA A 74 3.01 -3.46 -7.41
CA ALA A 74 2.18 -2.38 -7.94
C ALA A 74 3.00 -1.49 -8.87
N THR A 75 2.43 -1.15 -10.00
CA THR A 75 3.07 -0.33 -11.04
C THR A 75 2.47 1.07 -11.06
N GLY A 76 3.33 2.05 -11.35
CA GLY A 76 2.92 3.42 -11.61
C GLY A 76 2.33 3.62 -13.01
N ASN A 77 2.09 4.88 -13.39
CA ASN A 77 1.65 5.25 -14.72
C ASN A 77 2.56 4.71 -15.81
N SER A 78 1.95 4.28 -16.90
CA SER A 78 2.57 4.06 -18.21
C SER A 78 2.25 5.23 -19.14
N ASP A 79 2.83 5.25 -20.33
CA ASP A 79 2.40 6.17 -21.39
C ASP A 79 1.29 5.64 -22.30
N SER A 80 0.68 4.49 -21.99
CA SER A 80 -0.46 3.98 -22.75
C SER A 80 -1.71 4.85 -22.60
N GLU A 81 -2.35 5.13 -23.73
CA GLU A 81 -3.61 5.89 -23.83
C GLU A 81 -4.83 5.01 -24.12
N ALA A 82 -4.65 3.69 -24.27
CA ALA A 82 -5.77 2.81 -24.64
C ALA A 82 -5.57 1.35 -24.22
N ALA A 83 -4.44 0.73 -24.56
CA ALA A 83 -4.23 -0.69 -24.34
C ALA A 83 -3.71 -0.95 -22.93
N VAL A 84 -4.16 -2.04 -22.30
CA VAL A 84 -3.59 -2.45 -21.01
C VAL A 84 -2.18 -3.00 -21.24
N ASP A 85 -1.22 -2.35 -20.60
CA ASP A 85 0.21 -2.67 -20.67
C ASP A 85 0.84 -2.86 -19.27
N LEU A 86 -0.03 -3.10 -18.28
CA LEU A 86 0.29 -3.18 -16.86
C LEU A 86 0.79 -1.86 -16.23
N GLY A 87 0.61 -0.70 -16.87
CA GLY A 87 0.59 0.58 -16.14
C GLY A 87 -0.55 0.62 -15.12
N ASN A 88 -0.36 1.30 -13.99
CA ASN A 88 -1.36 1.47 -12.93
C ASN A 88 -2.04 0.16 -12.50
N SER A 89 -1.25 -0.89 -12.27
CA SER A 89 -1.75 -2.25 -12.05
C SER A 89 -1.17 -2.90 -10.80
N VAL A 90 -1.90 -3.87 -10.23
CA VAL A 90 -1.31 -4.86 -9.31
C VAL A 90 -1.04 -6.12 -10.12
N VAL A 91 0.20 -6.61 -10.10
CA VAL A 91 0.66 -7.77 -10.86
C VAL A 91 1.07 -8.87 -9.89
N ARG A 92 0.57 -10.09 -10.11
CA ARG A 92 0.95 -11.30 -9.40
C ARG A 92 2.01 -12.06 -10.19
N LEU A 93 3.14 -12.37 -9.54
CA LEU A 93 4.24 -13.14 -10.12
C LEU A 93 4.40 -14.45 -9.37
N THR A 94 4.56 -15.54 -10.11
CA THR A 94 4.99 -16.83 -9.56
C THR A 94 6.49 -16.81 -9.34
N THR A 95 6.98 -17.50 -8.29
CA THR A 95 8.41 -17.58 -7.95
C THR A 95 8.97 -18.99 -8.07
N VAL A 96 8.11 -19.99 -8.18
CA VAL A 96 8.46 -21.41 -8.29
C VAL A 96 7.88 -21.96 -9.59
N PRO A 97 8.69 -22.64 -10.43
CA PRO A 97 10.12 -22.92 -10.25
C PRO A 97 11.03 -21.72 -10.52
N ARG A 98 10.48 -20.62 -11.06
CA ARG A 98 11.19 -19.39 -11.41
C ARG A 98 10.24 -18.19 -11.36
N LEU A 99 10.80 -16.99 -11.33
CA LEU A 99 10.08 -15.73 -11.47
C LEU A 99 9.38 -15.69 -12.84
N ALA A 100 8.05 -15.61 -12.85
CA ALA A 100 7.27 -15.52 -14.08
C ALA A 100 5.92 -14.82 -13.87
N PHE A 101 5.51 -14.08 -14.91
CA PHE A 101 4.16 -13.55 -15.09
C PHE A 101 3.42 -14.40 -16.12
N SER A 102 2.16 -14.75 -15.86
CA SER A 102 1.39 -15.64 -16.75
C SER A 102 0.75 -14.94 -17.94
N GLY A 103 0.58 -13.61 -17.87
CA GLY A 103 -0.20 -12.85 -18.86
C GLY A 103 -1.73 -12.98 -18.72
N ARG A 104 -2.23 -13.77 -17.76
CA ARG A 104 -3.67 -14.04 -17.62
C ARG A 104 -4.35 -12.96 -16.77
N PRO A 105 -5.63 -12.63 -17.04
CA PRO A 105 -6.44 -11.76 -16.17
C PRO A 105 -6.50 -12.21 -14.71
N SER A 106 -6.29 -13.49 -14.42
CA SER A 106 -6.23 -13.98 -13.03
C SER A 106 -5.04 -13.45 -12.23
N ASP A 107 -3.98 -12.98 -12.90
CA ASP A 107 -2.70 -12.58 -12.28
C ASP A 107 -2.40 -11.07 -12.38
N PHE A 108 -3.38 -10.26 -12.78
CA PHE A 108 -3.27 -8.81 -12.63
C PHE A 108 -4.63 -8.13 -12.42
N PHE A 109 -4.59 -6.93 -11.84
CA PHE A 109 -5.73 -6.03 -11.71
C PHE A 109 -5.32 -4.65 -12.21
N THR A 110 -6.14 -4.04 -13.07
CA THR A 110 -5.95 -2.68 -13.59
C THR A 110 -7.26 -1.91 -13.43
N PRO A 111 -7.30 -0.76 -12.72
CA PRO A 111 -8.51 0.07 -12.64
C PRO A 111 -9.05 0.45 -14.02
N SER A 112 -10.37 0.59 -14.16
CA SER A 112 -11.00 0.86 -15.46
C SER A 112 -10.57 2.20 -16.07
N ASN A 113 -10.14 3.14 -15.23
CA ASN A 113 -9.70 4.48 -15.59
C ASN A 113 -8.17 4.64 -15.65
N PHE A 114 -7.40 3.56 -15.79
CA PHE A 114 -5.92 3.60 -15.79
C PHE A 114 -5.34 4.63 -16.78
N VAL A 115 -6.01 4.87 -17.93
CA VAL A 115 -5.61 5.91 -18.89
C VAL A 115 -5.67 7.31 -18.27
N ALA A 116 -6.72 7.63 -17.51
CA ALA A 116 -6.81 8.90 -16.80
C ALA A 116 -5.75 9.01 -15.70
N LEU A 117 -5.42 7.89 -15.04
CA LEU A 117 -4.35 7.84 -14.05
C LEU A 117 -2.97 8.08 -14.68
N ASN A 118 -2.75 7.51 -15.87
CA ASN A 118 -1.55 7.75 -16.67
C ASN A 118 -1.39 9.24 -16.99
N GLN A 119 -2.44 9.87 -17.51
CA GLN A 119 -2.42 11.27 -17.95
C GLN A 119 -2.23 12.29 -16.81
N THR A 120 -2.47 11.90 -15.56
CA THR A 120 -2.50 12.82 -14.42
C THR A 120 -1.48 12.48 -13.33
N ASP A 121 -0.54 11.56 -13.57
CA ASP A 121 0.42 11.08 -12.57
C ASP A 121 -0.27 10.65 -11.26
N THR A 122 -1.38 9.91 -11.41
CA THR A 122 -2.22 9.47 -10.29
C THR A 122 -2.01 7.97 -10.03
N ASP A 123 -0.74 7.60 -9.85
CA ASP A 123 -0.26 6.24 -9.64
C ASP A 123 -1.07 5.41 -8.63
N LEU A 124 -1.52 4.25 -9.08
CA LEU A 124 -1.87 3.13 -8.21
C LEU A 124 -0.63 2.63 -7.45
N GLY A 125 0.50 2.47 -8.14
CA GLY A 125 1.78 1.99 -7.61
C GLY A 125 2.55 2.97 -6.70
N SER A 126 1.88 4.01 -6.20
CA SER A 126 2.41 4.90 -5.16
C SER A 126 2.48 4.26 -3.78
N THR A 127 1.81 3.12 -3.60
CA THR A 127 1.90 2.28 -2.41
C THR A 127 2.19 0.83 -2.79
N ALA A 128 2.68 0.06 -1.82
CA ALA A 128 2.88 -1.36 -2.01
C ALA A 128 1.57 -2.12 -1.74
N PRO A 129 1.28 -3.21 -2.48
CA PRO A 129 0.15 -4.08 -2.17
C PRO A 129 0.24 -4.63 -0.74
N LEU A 130 -0.90 -4.76 -0.07
CA LEU A 130 -1.01 -5.40 1.24
C LEU A 130 -1.72 -6.75 1.08
N VAL A 131 -0.97 -7.85 1.21
CA VAL A 131 -1.55 -9.20 1.23
C VAL A 131 -2.26 -9.40 2.56
N LEU A 132 -3.57 -9.65 2.53
CA LEU A 132 -4.37 -9.83 3.74
C LEU A 132 -4.39 -11.28 4.19
N PRO A 133 -4.50 -11.56 5.50
CA PRO A 133 -4.92 -12.87 5.99
C PRO A 133 -6.26 -13.28 5.36
N ALA A 134 -6.54 -14.58 5.30
CA ALA A 134 -7.81 -15.06 4.77
C ALA A 134 -8.98 -14.49 5.60
N GLN A 135 -10.07 -14.11 4.92
CA GLN A 135 -11.31 -13.64 5.55
C GLN A 135 -12.34 -14.79 5.58
N PRO A 136 -12.28 -15.71 6.57
CA PRO A 136 -13.02 -16.98 6.56
C PRO A 136 -14.55 -16.84 6.46
N ASP A 137 -15.09 -15.71 6.91
CA ASP A 137 -16.53 -15.45 6.93
C ASP A 137 -17.07 -14.96 5.56
N SER A 138 -16.18 -14.72 4.60
CA SER A 138 -16.49 -14.15 3.30
C SER A 138 -16.48 -15.18 2.17
N SER A 139 -17.32 -14.94 1.15
CA SER A 139 -17.26 -15.65 -0.14
C SER A 139 -16.08 -15.25 -1.02
N THR A 140 -15.30 -14.23 -0.63
CA THR A 140 -14.07 -13.78 -1.30
C THR A 140 -12.94 -13.64 -0.27
N PRO A 141 -12.46 -14.76 0.31
CA PRO A 141 -11.61 -14.73 1.50
C PRO A 141 -10.16 -14.31 1.22
N ASP A 142 -9.66 -14.53 0.01
CA ASP A 142 -8.26 -14.37 -0.35
C ASP A 142 -8.03 -13.02 -1.03
N LEU A 143 -7.52 -12.05 -0.27
CA LEU A 143 -7.49 -10.66 -0.71
C LEU A 143 -6.08 -10.07 -0.72
N VAL A 144 -5.89 -9.15 -1.65
CA VAL A 144 -4.86 -8.10 -1.62
C VAL A 144 -5.58 -6.76 -1.57
N PHE A 145 -5.08 -5.86 -0.74
CA PHE A 145 -5.53 -4.47 -0.69
C PHE A 145 -4.50 -3.55 -1.33
N ILE A 146 -4.96 -2.50 -2.02
CA ILE A 146 -4.11 -1.40 -2.47
C ILE A 146 -4.89 -0.09 -2.51
N ALA A 147 -4.20 1.03 -2.29
CA ALA A 147 -4.73 2.37 -2.53
C ALA A 147 -3.63 3.28 -3.10
N GLY A 148 -3.95 4.12 -4.08
CA GLY A 148 -2.97 4.97 -4.77
C GLY A 148 -3.19 6.46 -4.58
N LYS A 149 -2.46 7.26 -5.37
CA LYS A 149 -2.57 8.73 -5.40
C LYS A 149 -4.01 9.19 -5.65
N GLN A 150 -4.84 8.38 -6.31
CA GLN A 150 -6.23 8.72 -6.59
C GLN A 150 -7.12 8.76 -5.33
N GLY A 151 -6.68 8.18 -4.23
CA GLY A 151 -7.47 8.11 -2.99
C GLY A 151 -8.58 7.07 -3.01
N VAL A 152 -8.56 6.11 -3.94
CA VAL A 152 -9.46 4.94 -3.96
C VAL A 152 -8.72 3.73 -3.39
N GLY A 153 -9.39 2.99 -2.52
CA GLY A 153 -8.93 1.69 -2.03
C GLY A 153 -9.63 0.55 -2.75
N TYR A 154 -8.88 -0.50 -3.06
CA TYR A 154 -9.36 -1.69 -3.77
C TYR A 154 -9.09 -2.94 -2.94
N LEU A 155 -10.11 -3.78 -2.78
CA LEU A 155 -9.97 -5.19 -2.40
C LEU A 155 -9.97 -6.03 -3.67
N ILE A 156 -8.91 -6.78 -3.89
CA ILE A 156 -8.69 -7.60 -5.08
C ILE A 156 -8.64 -9.06 -4.65
N ASN A 157 -9.36 -9.95 -5.33
CA ASN A 157 -9.25 -11.38 -5.09
C ASN A 157 -7.89 -11.87 -5.62
N ARG A 158 -6.98 -12.26 -4.73
CA ARG A 158 -5.60 -12.61 -5.09
C ARG A 158 -5.46 -13.97 -5.79
N THR A 159 -6.54 -14.74 -5.89
CA THR A 159 -6.61 -16.01 -6.64
C THR A 159 -7.23 -15.86 -8.03
N ASN A 160 -7.90 -14.73 -8.28
CA ASN A 160 -8.44 -14.35 -9.58
C ASN A 160 -8.62 -12.82 -9.62
N MET A 161 -7.58 -12.11 -10.07
CA MET A 161 -7.50 -10.65 -9.96
C MET A 161 -8.39 -9.89 -10.94
N GLY A 162 -8.86 -10.55 -12.01
CA GLY A 162 -9.90 -10.03 -12.91
C GLY A 162 -9.39 -9.22 -14.11
N GLY A 163 -8.10 -8.91 -14.20
CA GLY A 163 -7.50 -8.16 -15.29
C GLY A 163 -7.92 -6.69 -15.28
N LEU A 164 -8.28 -6.16 -16.45
CA LEU A 164 -8.88 -4.84 -16.56
C LEU A 164 -10.24 -4.82 -15.85
N ALA A 165 -10.37 -3.99 -14.85
CA ALA A 165 -11.61 -3.81 -14.12
C ALA A 165 -12.70 -3.26 -15.05
N GLY A 166 -13.91 -3.77 -14.87
CA GLY A 166 -15.14 -3.12 -15.32
C GLY A 166 -15.83 -2.44 -14.14
N GLY A 167 -16.64 -1.42 -14.41
CA GLY A 167 -17.31 -0.64 -13.37
C GLY A 167 -16.94 0.84 -13.42
N GLY A 168 -17.26 1.58 -12.35
CA GLY A 168 -16.78 2.95 -12.17
C GLY A 168 -15.50 2.94 -11.33
N PRO A 169 -14.53 3.85 -11.55
CA PRO A 169 -13.21 3.78 -10.93
C PRO A 169 -13.15 3.90 -9.39
N ALA A 170 -14.28 4.16 -8.73
CA ALA A 170 -14.44 4.09 -7.28
C ALA A 170 -15.56 3.13 -6.83
N GLU A 171 -16.26 2.46 -7.75
CA GLU A 171 -17.43 1.64 -7.46
C GLU A 171 -17.46 0.36 -8.29
N ASN A 172 -17.51 -0.78 -7.59
CA ASN A 172 -17.62 -2.12 -8.17
C ASN A 172 -16.38 -2.61 -8.95
N GLU A 173 -15.18 -2.11 -8.62
CA GLU A 173 -13.94 -2.69 -9.14
C GLU A 173 -13.33 -3.71 -8.19
N GLY A 174 -12.76 -4.77 -8.76
CA GLY A 174 -12.21 -5.89 -7.99
C GLY A 174 -13.31 -6.65 -7.23
N VAL A 175 -13.03 -6.99 -5.98
CA VAL A 175 -14.05 -7.51 -5.04
C VAL A 175 -14.88 -6.36 -4.49
N TYR A 176 -14.22 -5.26 -4.15
CA TYR A 176 -14.84 -4.04 -3.63
C TYR A 176 -13.87 -2.87 -3.79
N SER A 177 -14.40 -1.68 -4.11
CA SER A 177 -13.64 -0.45 -4.21
C SER A 177 -14.39 0.69 -3.53
N GLY A 178 -13.66 1.69 -3.04
CA GLY A 178 -14.29 2.85 -2.42
C GLY A 178 -13.32 3.99 -2.14
N CYS A 179 -13.87 5.19 -2.05
CA CYS A 179 -13.12 6.40 -1.77
C CYS A 179 -12.66 6.48 -0.31
N LEU A 180 -11.38 6.79 -0.13
CA LEU A 180 -10.74 6.88 1.17
C LEU A 180 -10.51 8.33 1.61
N PHE A 181 -10.20 9.23 0.67
CA PHE A 181 -9.92 10.64 0.94
C PHE A 181 -10.56 11.56 -0.12
N GLY A 182 -11.19 12.63 0.35
CA GLY A 182 -11.66 13.77 -0.44
C GLY A 182 -12.68 13.44 -1.52
N ASP A 183 -12.64 14.24 -2.58
CA ASP A 183 -13.26 14.02 -3.90
C ASP A 183 -12.42 13.06 -4.75
N CYS A 184 -12.02 11.91 -4.17
CA CYS A 184 -11.42 10.77 -4.86
C CYS A 184 -11.82 10.72 -6.35
N LEU A 185 -10.90 10.28 -7.22
CA LEU A 185 -11.03 10.46 -8.68
C LEU A 185 -10.80 11.90 -9.17
N GLY A 186 -10.50 12.84 -8.27
CA GLY A 186 -10.05 14.20 -8.51
C GLY A 186 -9.22 14.75 -7.33
N GLY A 187 -8.62 15.94 -7.50
CA GLY A 187 -8.06 16.69 -6.36
C GLY A 187 -6.59 16.44 -5.97
N GLY A 188 -5.75 15.86 -6.82
CA GLY A 188 -4.32 15.68 -6.57
C GLY A 188 -3.99 14.54 -5.58
N PRO A 189 -2.71 14.18 -5.41
CA PRO A 189 -2.34 12.88 -4.90
C PRO A 189 -2.55 12.73 -3.38
N LYS A 190 -3.23 11.64 -2.98
CA LYS A 190 -3.71 11.42 -1.60
C LYS A 190 -2.85 10.42 -0.81
N VAL A 191 -2.54 9.25 -1.38
CA VAL A 191 -1.90 8.13 -0.68
C VAL A 191 -0.53 7.83 -1.30
N PHE A 192 0.50 7.71 -0.47
CA PHE A 192 1.91 7.47 -0.87
C PHE A 192 2.62 6.44 0.02
N SER A 193 1.92 5.97 1.05
CA SER A 193 2.46 5.18 2.13
C SER A 193 1.76 3.83 2.12
N ALA A 194 2.52 2.75 2.33
CA ALA A 194 1.95 1.41 2.41
C ALA A 194 0.91 1.35 3.53
N ALA A 195 -0.17 0.57 3.30
CA ALA A 195 -1.18 0.33 4.32
C ALA A 195 -0.68 -0.69 5.36
N ALA A 196 -1.22 -0.64 6.56
CA ALA A 196 -1.01 -1.67 7.58
C ALA A 196 -2.29 -2.47 7.84
N TYR A 197 -2.13 -3.65 8.42
CA TYR A 197 -3.23 -4.51 8.85
C TYR A 197 -3.21 -4.66 10.37
N TRP A 198 -4.39 -4.68 10.99
CA TRP A 198 -4.56 -5.03 12.40
C TRP A 198 -5.68 -6.04 12.58
N ASP A 199 -5.39 -7.12 13.32
CA ASP A 199 -6.38 -8.07 13.78
C ASP A 199 -6.75 -7.79 15.24
N GLY A 200 -7.92 -7.21 15.44
CA GLY A 200 -8.48 -6.90 16.75
C GLY A 200 -9.33 -8.02 17.34
N GLY A 201 -9.36 -9.22 16.74
CA GLY A 201 -10.25 -10.29 17.18
C GLY A 201 -11.71 -9.84 17.19
N SER A 202 -12.35 -9.83 18.36
CA SER A 202 -13.75 -9.37 18.50
C SER A 202 -13.96 -7.88 18.19
N SER A 203 -12.91 -7.05 18.22
CA SER A 203 -12.97 -5.64 17.80
C SER A 203 -13.01 -5.47 16.26
N GLY A 204 -12.80 -6.57 15.53
CA GLY A 204 -12.78 -6.65 14.08
C GLY A 204 -11.38 -6.50 13.49
N ARG A 205 -11.32 -6.52 12.16
CA ARG A 205 -10.07 -6.46 11.38
C ARG A 205 -10.02 -5.13 10.64
N LEU A 206 -8.89 -4.44 10.72
CA LEU A 206 -8.73 -3.10 10.13
C LEU A 206 -7.59 -3.08 9.11
N ILE A 207 -7.79 -2.27 8.06
CA ILE A 207 -6.73 -1.80 7.17
C ILE A 207 -6.51 -0.32 7.47
N LEU A 208 -5.28 0.07 7.72
CA LEU A 208 -4.89 1.42 8.14
C LEU A 208 -4.20 2.10 6.96
N VAL A 209 -4.79 3.17 6.44
CA VAL A 209 -4.30 3.87 5.25
C VAL A 209 -3.96 5.31 5.62
N ALA A 210 -2.71 5.71 5.39
CA ALA A 210 -2.26 7.08 5.60
C ALA A 210 -2.33 7.89 4.29
N GLY A 211 -2.96 9.06 4.35
CA GLY A 211 -3.05 10.02 3.25
C GLY A 211 -2.63 11.42 3.70
N GLY A 212 -1.84 12.11 2.90
CA GLY A 212 -1.27 13.42 3.29
C GLY A 212 -1.98 14.64 2.71
N ARG A 213 -2.92 14.46 1.79
CA ARG A 213 -3.70 15.56 1.21
C ARG A 213 -5.15 15.14 1.03
N GLY A 214 -6.03 16.13 1.02
CA GLY A 214 -7.47 15.94 0.82
C GLY A 214 -8.24 15.76 2.12
N ARG A 215 -9.53 16.10 2.05
CA ARG A 215 -10.46 15.97 3.16
C ARG A 215 -10.56 14.51 3.61
N GLN A 216 -10.67 14.28 4.91
CA GLN A 216 -11.05 12.97 5.41
C GLN A 216 -12.44 12.55 4.90
N PRO A 217 -12.74 11.24 4.85
CA PRO A 217 -14.00 10.75 4.30
C PRO A 217 -15.21 11.22 5.13
N ALA A 218 -16.40 11.11 4.55
CA ALA A 218 -17.64 11.52 5.20
C ALA A 218 -17.79 10.85 6.58
N GLY A 219 -18.19 11.64 7.59
CA GLY A 219 -18.26 11.21 8.99
C GLY A 219 -17.00 11.51 9.81
N CYS A 220 -15.87 11.81 9.15
CA CYS A 220 -14.65 12.28 9.79
C CYS A 220 -14.49 13.81 9.66
N GLN A 221 -13.63 14.38 10.52
CA GLN A 221 -13.34 15.82 10.57
C GLN A 221 -11.84 16.03 10.44
N GLY A 222 -11.42 16.68 9.36
CA GLY A 222 -10.01 17.02 9.12
C GLY A 222 -9.56 16.77 7.69
N ASP A 223 -8.26 16.90 7.51
CA ASP A 223 -7.55 16.71 6.24
C ASP A 223 -6.35 15.77 6.47
N GLY A 224 -6.11 14.88 5.51
CA GLY A 224 -5.06 13.87 5.61
C GLY A 224 -5.22 12.94 6.82
N GLY A 225 -4.11 12.46 7.37
CA GLY A 225 -4.08 11.53 8.50
C GLY A 225 -4.26 10.06 8.12
N VAL A 226 -4.62 9.25 9.11
CA VAL A 226 -4.89 7.82 8.97
C VAL A 226 -6.40 7.58 8.93
N VAL A 227 -6.84 6.83 7.92
CA VAL A 227 -8.20 6.29 7.81
C VAL A 227 -8.14 4.79 8.10
N ALA A 228 -8.94 4.33 9.06
CA ALA A 228 -9.09 2.92 9.35
C ALA A 228 -10.32 2.33 8.66
N LEU A 229 -10.10 1.29 7.88
CA LEU A 229 -11.11 0.58 7.11
C LEU A 229 -11.40 -0.76 7.78
N GLY A 230 -12.63 -0.92 8.28
CA GLY A 230 -13.09 -2.18 8.86
C GLY A 230 -13.45 -3.17 7.77
N LEU A 231 -12.77 -4.31 7.75
CA LEU A 231 -13.08 -5.41 6.84
C LEU A 231 -14.38 -6.09 7.24
N GLU A 232 -15.26 -6.22 6.27
CA GLU A 232 -16.64 -6.65 6.44
C GLU A 232 -17.10 -7.61 5.38
N THR A 233 -18.28 -8.18 5.60
CA THR A 233 -18.93 -9.11 4.71
C THR A 233 -20.29 -8.55 4.33
N ALA A 234 -20.50 -8.30 3.04
CA ALA A 234 -21.74 -7.73 2.54
C ALA A 234 -22.93 -8.68 2.83
N PRO A 235 -24.07 -8.16 3.32
CA PRO A 235 -25.28 -8.95 3.47
C PRO A 235 -25.70 -9.62 2.14
N GLY A 236 -26.18 -10.87 2.22
CA GLY A 236 -26.59 -11.64 1.06
C GLY A 236 -25.42 -12.27 0.29
N THR A 237 -24.62 -11.46 -0.43
CA THR A 237 -23.54 -11.99 -1.30
C THR A 237 -22.36 -12.57 -0.51
N ARG A 238 -22.20 -12.14 0.74
CA ARG A 238 -21.05 -12.43 1.60
C ARG A 238 -19.68 -12.02 1.01
N LYS A 239 -19.66 -11.15 -0.01
CA LYS A 239 -18.40 -10.62 -0.53
C LYS A 239 -17.71 -9.75 0.51
N SER A 240 -16.39 -9.75 0.50
CA SER A 240 -15.61 -8.87 1.37
C SER A 240 -15.79 -7.43 0.94
N THR A 241 -15.96 -6.54 1.91
CA THR A 241 -16.07 -5.09 1.71
C THR A 241 -15.24 -4.40 2.77
N PHE A 242 -15.19 -3.07 2.71
CA PHE A 242 -14.75 -2.29 3.85
C PHE A 242 -15.67 -1.10 4.10
N ARG A 243 -15.67 -0.61 5.34
CA ARG A 243 -16.23 0.71 5.68
C ARG A 243 -15.25 1.50 6.54
N VAL A 244 -15.32 2.82 6.48
CA VAL A 244 -14.57 3.68 7.40
C VAL A 244 -15.04 3.39 8.84
N ARG A 245 -14.09 3.13 9.73
CA ARG A 245 -14.34 2.86 11.16
C ARG A 245 -14.00 4.06 12.02
N TRP A 246 -12.86 4.68 11.74
CA TRP A 246 -12.42 5.91 12.39
C TRP A 246 -11.39 6.62 11.51
N CYS A 247 -11.17 7.90 11.77
CA CYS A 247 -10.08 8.67 11.20
C CYS A 247 -9.27 9.30 12.34
N SER A 248 -7.96 9.45 12.13
CA SER A 248 -7.09 10.16 13.07
C SER A 248 -7.38 11.67 13.06
N PRO A 249 -6.77 12.44 13.99
CA PRO A 249 -6.59 13.88 13.78
C PRO A 249 -5.88 14.18 12.44
N SER A 250 -6.04 15.41 11.94
CA SER A 250 -5.36 15.87 10.73
C SER A 250 -3.83 15.72 10.84
N MET A 251 -3.20 15.24 9.77
CA MET A 251 -1.74 15.17 9.65
C MET A 251 -1.33 15.77 8.32
N ARG A 252 -0.22 16.52 8.31
CA ARG A 252 0.22 17.27 7.14
C ARG A 252 0.83 16.38 6.07
N ASP A 253 1.59 15.37 6.48
CA ASP A 253 2.22 14.41 5.57
C ASP A 253 2.55 13.07 6.27
N PRO A 254 1.53 12.27 6.64
CA PRO A 254 1.72 11.02 7.37
C PRO A 254 2.44 9.96 6.52
N GLY A 255 3.45 9.34 7.14
CA GLY A 255 4.13 8.16 6.61
C GLY A 255 3.33 6.87 6.77
N ALA A 256 3.97 5.73 6.48
CA ALA A 256 3.28 4.46 6.58
C ALA A 256 3.00 4.10 8.05
N PRO A 257 1.76 3.70 8.38
CA PRO A 257 1.45 3.24 9.72
C PRO A 257 2.17 1.92 10.00
N SER A 258 2.56 1.71 11.25
CA SER A 258 2.91 0.40 11.79
C SER A 258 1.99 0.08 12.95
N VAL A 259 1.76 -1.21 13.20
CA VAL A 259 0.87 -1.66 14.26
C VAL A 259 1.63 -2.52 15.26
N SER A 260 1.40 -2.28 16.54
CA SER A 260 1.95 -3.10 17.63
C SER A 260 0.83 -3.64 18.51
N GLY A 261 0.83 -4.95 18.74
CA GLY A 261 -0.22 -5.65 19.51
C GLY A 261 -1.39 -6.11 18.63
N VAL A 262 -2.08 -7.16 19.09
CA VAL A 262 -3.22 -7.81 18.44
C VAL A 262 -4.32 -8.08 19.46
N GLY A 263 -5.54 -8.35 19.00
CA GLY A 263 -6.69 -8.68 19.86
C GLY A 263 -7.45 -7.45 20.37
N PRO A 264 -8.60 -7.65 21.05
CA PRO A 264 -9.60 -6.61 21.27
C PRO A 264 -9.17 -5.53 22.27
N ASP A 265 -8.32 -5.88 23.23
CA ASP A 265 -7.79 -4.99 24.26
C ASP A 265 -6.38 -4.47 23.94
N GLY A 266 -5.86 -4.83 22.75
CA GLY A 266 -4.51 -4.50 22.30
C GLY A 266 -4.50 -3.57 21.09
N GLY A 267 -3.32 -3.12 20.68
CA GLY A 267 -3.13 -2.44 19.41
C GLY A 267 -2.87 -0.94 19.53
N LEU A 268 -1.68 -0.53 19.12
CA LEU A 268 -1.35 0.85 18.81
C LEU A 268 -0.99 0.98 17.33
N VAL A 269 -1.53 2.00 16.68
CA VAL A 269 -1.12 2.44 15.34
C VAL A 269 -0.11 3.56 15.53
N TRP A 270 1.12 3.33 15.09
CA TRP A 270 2.18 4.31 15.10
C TRP A 270 2.32 4.93 13.73
N VAL A 271 2.30 6.25 13.67
CA VAL A 271 2.44 7.00 12.42
C VAL A 271 3.22 8.28 12.68
N VAL A 272 4.11 8.62 11.77
CA VAL A 272 4.85 9.87 11.81
C VAL A 272 4.21 10.83 10.83
N ASP A 273 3.82 12.01 11.29
CA ASP A 273 3.53 13.14 10.41
C ASP A 273 4.85 13.79 9.99
N ALA A 274 5.34 13.42 8.81
CA ALA A 274 6.63 13.90 8.32
C ALA A 274 6.61 15.42 8.03
N GLY A 275 5.43 15.98 7.80
CA GLY A 275 5.25 17.42 7.57
C GLY A 275 5.44 18.27 8.82
N THR A 276 5.37 17.65 10.01
CA THR A 276 5.53 18.31 11.32
C THR A 276 6.62 17.67 12.20
N GLY A 277 7.16 16.51 11.82
CA GLY A 277 8.15 15.78 12.60
C GLY A 277 7.57 15.12 13.86
N VAL A 278 6.27 14.88 13.89
CA VAL A 278 5.56 14.40 15.08
C VAL A 278 5.26 12.90 14.95
N LEU A 279 5.60 12.12 15.98
CA LEU A 279 5.17 10.73 16.15
C LEU A 279 3.83 10.69 16.90
N TYR A 280 2.86 9.98 16.33
CA TYR A 280 1.59 9.66 16.95
C TYR A 280 1.54 8.18 17.33
N ALA A 281 0.89 7.89 18.45
CA ALA A 281 0.36 6.56 18.77
C ALA A 281 -1.16 6.68 18.94
N LEU A 282 -1.91 5.92 18.15
CA LEU A 282 -3.37 5.88 18.17
C LEU A 282 -3.83 4.51 18.67
N ASN A 283 -4.89 4.45 19.45
CA ASN A 283 -5.55 3.19 19.78
C ASN A 283 -6.06 2.55 18.48
N ALA A 284 -5.67 1.30 18.20
CA ALA A 284 -5.99 0.67 16.91
C ALA A 284 -7.49 0.46 16.70
N ALA A 285 -8.25 0.17 17.76
CA ALA A 285 -9.68 -0.07 17.66
C ALA A 285 -10.50 1.22 17.41
N THR A 286 -10.07 2.34 18.02
CA THR A 286 -10.89 3.57 18.09
C THR A 286 -10.29 4.78 17.38
N GLY A 287 -9.01 4.76 17.04
CA GLY A 287 -8.28 5.92 16.51
C GLY A 287 -7.97 7.00 17.57
N ALA A 288 -8.34 6.79 18.84
CA ALA A 288 -8.08 7.75 19.91
C ALA A 288 -6.58 7.95 20.09
N GLN A 289 -6.14 9.21 20.18
CA GLN A 289 -4.74 9.53 20.43
C GLN A 289 -4.34 9.06 21.83
N VAL A 290 -3.38 8.15 21.90
CA VAL A 290 -2.78 7.65 23.14
C VAL A 290 -1.50 8.41 23.46
N TYR A 291 -0.72 8.75 22.44
CA TYR A 291 0.51 9.53 22.56
C TYR A 291 0.71 10.43 21.34
N VAL A 292 1.33 11.57 21.58
CA VAL A 292 1.87 12.46 20.55
C VAL A 292 3.19 13.01 21.05
N SER A 293 4.24 12.96 20.23
CA SER A 293 5.54 13.54 20.60
C SER A 293 5.45 15.07 20.68
N PHE A 294 6.04 15.68 21.70
CA PHE A 294 6.03 17.12 21.90
C PHE A 294 7.34 17.63 22.54
N GLY A 295 7.63 18.92 22.40
CA GLY A 295 8.82 19.53 22.99
C GLY A 295 10.12 18.88 22.51
N GLN A 296 10.87 18.28 23.43
CA GLN A 296 12.15 17.60 23.11
C GLN A 296 11.96 16.22 22.47
N ASP A 297 10.74 15.67 22.49
CA ASP A 297 10.44 14.35 21.92
C ASP A 297 10.16 14.41 20.40
N ILE A 298 10.10 15.59 19.79
CA ILE A 298 9.80 15.78 18.37
C ILE A 298 10.99 15.28 17.53
N LEU A 299 10.72 14.63 16.39
CA LEU A 299 11.75 14.00 15.53
C LEU A 299 12.60 15.01 14.74
N GLY A 300 12.11 16.22 14.54
CA GLY A 300 12.71 17.18 13.60
C GLY A 300 12.44 16.81 12.14
N SER A 301 13.43 17.01 11.27
CA SER A 301 13.30 16.74 9.83
C SER A 301 13.19 15.24 9.53
N THR A 302 12.17 14.88 8.78
CA THR A 302 11.87 13.52 8.35
C THR A 302 11.27 13.52 6.94
N HIS A 303 11.05 12.33 6.37
CA HIS A 303 10.47 12.15 5.04
C HIS A 303 9.23 11.26 5.06
N ARG A 304 8.29 11.49 4.14
CA ARG A 304 7.02 10.74 4.02
C ARG A 304 7.16 9.22 3.96
N PHE A 305 8.26 8.70 3.41
CA PHE A 305 8.43 7.27 3.18
C PHE A 305 8.96 6.48 4.41
N ILE A 306 8.99 7.12 5.58
CA ILE A 306 9.34 6.44 6.83
C ILE A 306 8.20 5.55 7.32
N THR A 307 8.59 4.44 7.94
CA THR A 307 7.68 3.53 8.65
C THR A 307 8.30 3.29 10.03
N PRO A 308 7.59 3.58 11.14
CA PRO A 308 8.11 3.24 12.46
C PRO A 308 8.32 1.73 12.59
N ALA A 309 9.42 1.33 13.23
CA ALA A 309 9.65 -0.07 13.59
C ALA A 309 9.35 -0.27 15.08
N VAL A 310 8.51 -1.24 15.42
CA VAL A 310 8.18 -1.54 16.82
C VAL A 310 8.76 -2.89 17.20
N ALA A 311 9.63 -2.91 18.21
CA ALA A 311 10.25 -4.14 18.70
C ALA A 311 10.58 -4.02 20.18
N ASN A 312 10.33 -5.08 20.95
CA ASN A 312 10.71 -5.20 22.36
C ASN A 312 10.28 -4.00 23.22
N GLY A 313 9.04 -3.55 23.04
CA GLY A 313 8.46 -2.43 23.81
C GLY A 313 9.01 -1.04 23.43
N ARG A 314 9.75 -0.94 22.32
CA ARG A 314 10.29 0.32 21.81
C ARG A 314 9.83 0.59 20.39
N VAL A 315 9.73 1.88 20.07
CA VAL A 315 9.45 2.38 18.73
C VAL A 315 10.70 3.06 18.20
N TYR A 316 11.15 2.67 17.02
CA TYR A 316 12.32 3.22 16.35
C TYR A 316 11.88 3.98 15.11
N VAL A 317 12.36 5.21 14.98
CA VAL A 317 12.04 6.10 13.86
C VAL A 317 13.33 6.67 13.30
N THR A 318 13.49 6.62 11.99
CA THR A 318 14.60 7.25 11.28
C THR A 318 14.26 8.70 10.96
N THR A 319 15.19 9.60 11.21
CA THR A 319 15.18 10.99 10.75
C THR A 319 16.26 11.17 9.68
N ASP A 320 16.40 12.37 9.14
CA ASP A 320 17.44 12.66 8.14
C ASP A 320 18.87 12.44 8.67
N THR A 321 19.06 12.46 10.00
CA THR A 321 20.40 12.46 10.63
C THR A 321 20.55 11.45 11.77
N ALA A 322 19.48 10.81 12.23
CA ALA A 322 19.51 9.94 13.40
C ALA A 322 18.47 8.80 13.35
N VAL A 323 18.65 7.83 14.24
CA VAL A 323 17.61 6.87 14.63
C VAL A 323 17.17 7.23 16.05
N VAL A 324 15.90 7.57 16.23
CA VAL A 324 15.30 7.94 17.51
C VAL A 324 14.52 6.75 18.06
N SER A 325 14.67 6.48 19.37
CA SER A 325 13.95 5.41 20.06
C SER A 325 13.02 6.01 21.12
N TYR A 326 11.75 5.62 21.08
CA TYR A 326 10.74 5.89 22.09
C TYR A 326 10.45 4.63 22.89
N GLY A 327 10.17 4.79 24.17
CA GLY A 327 9.77 3.69 25.06
C GLY A 327 9.05 4.22 26.29
N LEU A 328 8.36 3.32 26.99
CA LEU A 328 7.79 3.63 28.30
C LEU A 328 8.93 3.92 29.29
N ARG A 329 8.76 4.95 30.13
CA ARG A 329 9.64 5.19 31.27
C ARG A 329 9.36 4.22 32.41
#